data_AF-E1ZP15-F1
#
_entry.id   AF-E1ZP15-F1
#
_cell.length_a   1.000
_cell.length_b   1.000
_cell.length_c   1.000
_cell.angle_alpha   90.00
_cell.angle_beta   90.00
_cell.angle_gamma   90.00
#
_symmetry.space_group_name_H-M   'P 1'
#
loop_
_entity.id
_entity.type
_entity.pdbx_description
1 polymer ?
#
loop_
_entity_poly.entity_id
_entity_poly.type
_entity_poly.pdbx_seq_one_letter_code
_entity_poly.pdbx_strand_id
1 'polypeptide(L)'
;MTELHLAGLDFQHFVLGPWLAPLGSLRRINIHAADTRSAVAGSLRFLTALESLELDIGDLVGLRHFALSFTCFDAEGYAPLARLTRLQHLDLSRICGPMPECLSRLTQLRFLAIDYRGDFADEAMEVVGRQLPYLSHLTRLQLDITTDTALALTTLCHLNSLRCNTTDGTALPAGPWLATLQRLVAPSKLIVDSLDALASAPQLERLA
;
A
#
# COMPACT_ATOMS: atom_id res chain seq x y z
N MET A 1 20.98 -4.06 12.98
CA MET A 1 19.52 -3.90 13.23
C MET A 1 18.79 -4.07 11.91
N THR A 2 17.83 -4.99 11.81
CA THR A 2 17.11 -5.30 10.55
C THR A 2 15.67 -4.80 10.53
N GLU A 3 15.13 -4.44 11.68
CA GLU A 3 13.74 -4.02 11.87
C GLU A 3 13.71 -2.82 12.80
N LEU A 4 12.94 -1.80 12.45
CA LEU A 4 12.77 -0.57 13.23
C LEU A 4 11.27 -0.30 13.38
N HIS A 5 10.83 -0.20 14.63
CA HIS A 5 9.45 0.10 15.00
C HIS A 5 9.42 1.44 15.72
N LEU A 6 8.66 2.39 15.18
CA LEU A 6 8.48 3.72 15.74
C LEU A 6 7.00 3.90 16.01
N ALA A 7 6.61 3.97 17.29
CA ALA A 7 5.22 4.10 17.71
C ALA A 7 5.08 5.19 18.77
N GLY A 8 3.93 5.89 18.78
CA GLY A 8 3.63 6.90 19.79
C GLY A 8 4.46 8.17 19.69
N LEU A 9 5.10 8.41 18.54
CA LEU A 9 5.90 9.61 18.31
C LEU A 9 4.98 10.76 17.91
N ASP A 10 5.21 11.92 18.53
CA ASP A 10 4.72 13.20 18.03
C ASP A 10 5.61 13.64 16.86
N PHE A 11 5.11 13.42 15.64
CA PHE A 11 5.81 13.80 14.41
C PHE A 11 5.75 15.30 14.11
N GLN A 12 5.19 16.16 14.99
CA GLN A 12 5.38 17.61 14.85
C GLN A 12 6.85 18.00 14.95
N HIS A 13 7.62 17.22 15.72
CA HIS A 13 9.03 17.50 16.01
C HIS A 13 9.96 16.33 15.68
N PHE A 14 9.43 15.12 15.48
CA PHE A 14 10.24 13.95 15.16
C PHE A 14 10.47 13.78 13.66
N VAL A 15 11.73 13.92 13.26
CA VAL A 15 12.19 13.84 11.88
C VAL A 15 12.99 12.56 11.65
N LEU A 16 12.60 11.77 10.64
CA LEU A 16 13.44 10.68 10.13
C LEU A 16 14.60 11.31 9.35
N GLY A 17 15.81 11.22 9.91
CA GLY A 17 16.95 11.96 9.40
C GLY A 17 18.15 11.07 9.04
N PRO A 18 19.33 11.68 8.85
CA PRO A 18 20.56 11.00 8.46
C PRO A 18 21.00 9.85 9.38
N TRP A 19 20.46 9.77 10.61
CA TRP A 19 20.72 8.68 11.55
C TRP A 19 20.24 7.30 11.06
N LEU A 20 19.38 7.26 10.03
CA LEU A 20 18.99 6.01 9.37
C LEU A 20 20.07 5.47 8.42
N ALA A 21 20.99 6.31 7.94
CA ALA A 21 22.06 5.96 7.01
C ALA A 21 22.95 4.78 7.49
N PRO A 22 23.44 4.76 8.75
CA PRO A 22 24.24 3.63 9.24
C PRO A 22 23.45 2.32 9.41
N LEU A 23 22.13 2.31 9.21
CA LEU A 23 21.29 1.11 9.31
C LEU A 23 21.20 0.34 7.97
N GLY A 24 22.30 0.15 7.25
CA GLY A 24 22.32 -0.53 5.94
C GLY A 24 21.81 -1.99 5.92
N SER A 25 21.59 -2.60 7.10
CA SER A 25 20.94 -3.91 7.22
C SER A 25 19.42 -3.85 7.40
N LEU A 26 18.82 -2.67 7.40
CA LEU A 26 17.39 -2.48 7.67
C LEU A 26 16.53 -3.04 6.52
N ARG A 27 15.58 -3.90 6.87
CA ARG A 27 14.70 -4.60 5.92
C ARG A 27 13.23 -4.30 6.15
N ARG A 28 12.87 -3.86 7.36
CA ARG A 28 11.52 -3.48 7.77
C ARG A 28 11.53 -2.18 8.54
N ILE A 29 10.63 -1.26 8.18
CA ILE A 29 10.30 -0.07 8.95
C ILE A 29 8.79 -0.07 9.18
N ASN A 30 8.37 0.11 10.44
CA ASN A 30 6.98 0.36 10.80
C ASN A 30 6.89 1.68 11.55
N ILE A 31 6.05 2.59 11.06
CA ILE A 31 5.81 3.90 11.64
C ILE A 31 4.32 4.00 11.99
N HIS A 32 4.05 4.22 13.27
CA HIS A 32 2.71 4.41 13.82
C HIS A 32 2.64 5.75 14.55
N ALA A 33 1.97 6.75 13.95
CA ALA A 33 1.73 8.03 14.59
C ALA A 33 0.54 7.95 15.57
N ALA A 34 0.60 8.74 16.66
CA ALA A 34 -0.47 8.80 17.65
C ALA A 34 -1.40 10.02 17.48
N ASP A 35 -0.98 11.05 16.74
CA ASP A 35 -1.75 12.28 16.53
C ASP A 35 -2.03 12.50 15.03
N THR A 36 -3.31 12.67 14.69
CA THR A 36 -3.87 12.69 13.33
C THR A 36 -3.83 14.07 12.67
N ARG A 37 -3.27 15.10 13.32
CA ARG A 37 -3.24 16.48 12.79
C ARG A 37 -1.85 17.04 12.50
N SER A 38 -0.80 16.27 12.77
CA SER A 38 0.58 16.68 12.55
C SER A 38 1.14 16.08 11.26
N ALA A 39 1.60 16.94 10.36
CA ALA A 39 2.17 16.57 9.08
C ALA A 39 3.49 15.79 9.25
N VAL A 40 3.40 14.46 9.21
CA VAL A 40 4.55 13.54 9.04
C VAL A 40 5.27 13.81 7.70
N ALA A 41 4.66 14.56 6.78
CA ALA A 41 5.23 15.02 5.50
C ALA A 41 6.62 15.64 5.66
N GLY A 42 6.85 16.34 6.77
CA GLY A 42 8.13 16.93 7.08
C GLY A 42 9.24 15.93 7.42
N SER A 43 8.97 14.64 7.62
CA SER A 43 9.94 13.67 8.15
C SER A 43 10.49 12.73 7.07
N LEU A 44 9.71 12.43 6.02
CA LEU A 44 10.23 11.67 4.87
C LEU A 44 11.14 12.52 3.96
N ARG A 45 10.96 13.86 3.93
CA ARG A 45 11.89 14.78 3.25
C ARG A 45 13.30 14.85 3.87
N PHE A 46 13.51 14.33 5.08
CA PHE A 46 14.86 14.24 5.67
C PHE A 46 15.49 12.86 5.50
N LEU A 47 14.75 11.88 4.94
CA LEU A 47 15.37 10.84 4.13
C LEU A 47 15.94 11.43 2.81
N THR A 48 15.54 12.66 2.45
CA THR A 48 16.04 13.41 1.29
C THR A 48 16.91 14.63 1.63
N ALA A 49 17.16 14.94 2.92
CA ALA A 49 18.28 15.83 3.33
C ALA A 49 19.67 15.15 3.16
N LEU A 50 19.67 14.07 2.39
CA LEU A 50 20.77 13.38 1.75
C LEU A 50 21.03 13.92 0.33
N GLU A 51 20.67 15.19 0.09
CA GLU A 51 21.17 15.94 -1.06
C GLU A 51 22.57 16.53 -0.81
N SER A 52 23.06 16.57 0.45
CA SER A 52 24.44 17.03 0.76
C SER A 52 25.37 15.96 1.33
N LEU A 53 24.88 14.74 1.54
CA LEU A 53 25.74 13.58 1.74
C LEU A 53 25.37 12.59 0.64
N GLU A 54 26.35 12.25 -0.18
CA GLU A 54 26.37 11.09 -1.06
C GLU A 54 25.98 9.83 -0.27
N LEU A 55 24.69 9.60 0.01
CA LEU A 55 24.19 8.24 0.13
C LEU A 55 23.88 7.78 -1.26
N ASP A 56 24.80 6.96 -1.76
CA ASP A 56 24.47 5.99 -2.77
C ASP A 56 23.29 5.16 -2.23
N ILE A 57 22.08 5.42 -2.74
CA ILE A 57 20.85 4.68 -2.41
C ILE A 57 20.99 3.18 -2.76
N GLY A 58 22.11 2.81 -3.38
CA GLY A 58 22.72 1.47 -3.38
C GLY A 58 22.80 0.76 -2.02
N ASP A 59 22.67 1.47 -0.88
CA ASP A 59 22.78 0.86 0.45
C ASP A 59 21.45 0.49 1.13
N LEU A 60 20.29 1.01 0.69
CA LEU A 60 18.95 0.62 1.20
C LEU A 60 18.17 -0.30 0.26
N VAL A 61 18.81 -0.81 -0.79
CA VAL A 61 18.22 -1.67 -1.83
C VAL A 61 17.80 -3.06 -1.31
N GLY A 62 17.86 -3.28 0.01
CA GLY A 62 17.39 -4.47 0.70
C GLY A 62 16.04 -4.34 1.41
N LEU A 63 15.42 -3.15 1.41
CA LEU A 63 14.13 -2.94 2.07
C LEU A 63 13.02 -3.72 1.34
N ARG A 64 12.38 -4.65 2.07
CA ARG A 64 11.32 -5.52 1.52
C ARG A 64 9.96 -5.23 2.12
N HIS A 65 9.90 -4.58 3.28
CA HIS A 65 8.66 -4.27 3.96
C HIS A 65 8.67 -2.82 4.46
N PHE A 66 7.61 -2.09 4.14
CA PHE A 66 7.40 -0.73 4.60
C PHE A 66 5.93 -0.60 5.01
N ALA A 67 5.70 -0.21 6.26
CA ALA A 67 4.36 0.00 6.80
C ALA A 67 4.24 1.41 7.37
N LEU A 68 3.21 2.11 6.93
CA LEU A 68 2.79 3.42 7.41
C LEU A 68 1.37 3.28 7.95
N SER A 69 1.15 3.72 9.18
CA SER A 69 -0.20 3.77 9.75
C SER A 69 -0.47 5.10 10.44
N PHE A 70 -1.70 5.61 10.30
CA PHE A 70 -2.17 6.87 10.90
C PHE A 70 -1.41 8.13 10.45
N THR A 71 -1.11 8.26 9.16
CA THR A 71 -0.35 9.40 8.63
C THR A 71 -1.13 10.18 7.57
N CYS A 72 -1.22 11.51 7.71
CA CYS A 72 -1.61 12.39 6.60
C CYS A 72 -0.35 12.97 5.94
N PHE A 73 -0.05 12.52 4.74
CA PHE A 73 1.03 13.07 3.92
C PHE A 73 0.45 14.00 2.85
N ASP A 74 1.18 15.04 2.47
CA ASP A 74 0.96 15.73 1.21
C ASP A 74 1.59 14.93 0.05
N ALA A 75 1.40 15.40 -1.18
CA ALA A 75 1.89 14.69 -2.36
C ALA A 75 3.42 14.53 -2.37
N GLU A 76 4.15 15.52 -1.83
CA GLU A 76 5.61 15.51 -1.73
C GLU A 76 6.11 14.48 -0.70
N GLY A 77 5.36 14.24 0.38
CA GLY A 77 5.68 13.24 1.40
C GLY A 77 5.88 11.82 0.84
N TYR A 78 5.22 11.48 -0.28
CA TYR A 78 5.36 10.17 -0.92
C TYR A 78 6.46 10.09 -1.99
N ALA A 79 7.08 11.20 -2.40
CA ALA A 79 8.10 11.18 -3.46
C ALA A 79 9.23 10.16 -3.21
N PRO A 80 9.71 9.92 -1.97
CA PRO A 80 10.74 8.91 -1.70
C PRO A 80 10.28 7.47 -1.96
N LEU A 81 8.98 7.18 -1.83
CA LEU A 81 8.41 5.85 -2.09
C LEU A 81 8.76 5.39 -3.51
N ALA A 82 8.74 6.32 -4.48
CA ALA A 82 9.06 6.05 -5.88
C ALA A 82 10.46 5.46 -6.12
N ARG A 83 11.39 5.61 -5.16
CA ARG A 83 12.78 5.13 -5.27
C ARG A 83 12.95 3.72 -4.69
N LEU A 84 11.96 3.20 -3.96
CA LEU A 84 12.00 1.88 -3.30
C LEU A 84 11.60 0.73 -4.25
N THR A 85 12.25 0.64 -5.41
CA THR A 85 11.84 -0.28 -6.50
C THR A 85 11.96 -1.78 -6.18
N ARG A 86 12.66 -2.16 -5.09
CA ARG A 86 12.74 -3.55 -4.60
C ARG A 86 11.72 -3.87 -3.48
N LEU A 87 10.82 -2.94 -3.15
CA LEU A 87 9.83 -3.13 -2.10
C LEU A 87 8.88 -4.29 -2.46
N GLN A 88 8.64 -5.19 -1.50
CA GLN A 88 7.78 -6.36 -1.68
C GLN A 88 6.48 -6.27 -0.87
N HIS A 89 6.48 -5.49 0.21
CA HIS A 89 5.32 -5.30 1.08
C HIS A 89 5.19 -3.81 1.38
N LEU A 90 4.03 -3.27 1.02
CA LEU A 90 3.63 -1.90 1.32
C LEU A 90 2.30 -1.93 2.07
N ASP A 91 2.27 -1.33 3.25
CA ASP A 91 1.06 -1.11 4.03
C ASP A 91 0.87 0.39 4.21
N LEU A 92 -0.21 0.92 3.64
CA LEU A 92 -0.67 2.30 3.74
C LEU A 92 -2.03 2.30 4.43
N SER A 93 -2.05 1.91 5.71
CA SER A 93 -3.28 1.80 6.48
C SER A 93 -3.61 3.09 7.21
N ARG A 94 -4.89 3.44 7.26
CA ARG A 94 -5.41 4.63 7.97
C ARG A 94 -4.70 5.92 7.56
N ILE A 95 -4.43 6.06 6.26
CA ILE A 95 -3.81 7.25 5.69
C ILE A 95 -4.86 8.28 5.26
N CYS A 96 -4.43 9.53 5.14
CA CYS A 96 -5.23 10.69 4.71
C CYS A 96 -4.37 11.61 3.81
N GLY A 97 -4.99 12.52 3.07
CA GLY A 97 -4.29 13.35 2.08
C GLY A 97 -4.21 12.69 0.70
N PRO A 98 -3.42 13.21 -0.26
CA PRO A 98 -3.32 12.62 -1.60
C PRO A 98 -2.73 11.20 -1.58
N MET A 99 -3.24 10.34 -2.48
CA MET A 99 -2.68 9.01 -2.69
C MET A 99 -1.35 9.09 -3.48
N PRO A 100 -0.31 8.31 -3.14
CA PRO A 100 0.93 8.27 -3.94
C PRO A 100 0.68 7.90 -5.41
N GLU A 101 1.09 8.76 -6.34
CA GLU A 101 1.09 8.49 -7.79
C GLU A 101 2.29 7.64 -8.28
N CYS A 102 3.06 7.08 -7.34
CA CYS A 102 4.26 6.31 -7.66
C CYS A 102 4.15 4.81 -7.35
N LEU A 103 2.97 4.31 -6.95
CA LEU A 103 2.74 2.87 -6.73
C LEU A 103 3.09 2.07 -7.98
N SER A 104 2.79 2.58 -9.18
CA SER A 104 3.12 1.94 -10.47
C SER A 104 4.61 1.67 -10.67
N ARG A 105 5.50 2.35 -9.94
CA ARG A 105 6.97 2.15 -9.99
C ARG A 105 7.45 1.01 -9.10
N LEU A 106 6.62 0.52 -8.19
CA LEU A 106 6.94 -0.51 -7.21
C LEU A 106 6.63 -1.92 -7.73
N THR A 107 7.15 -2.23 -8.92
CA THR A 107 6.77 -3.44 -9.68
C THR A 107 7.12 -4.75 -8.97
N GLN A 108 7.97 -4.73 -7.95
CA GLN A 108 8.34 -5.90 -7.13
C GLN A 108 7.37 -6.18 -5.96
N LEU A 109 6.30 -5.39 -5.81
CA LEU A 109 5.31 -5.57 -4.74
C LEU A 109 4.60 -6.93 -4.87
N ARG A 110 4.52 -7.61 -3.72
CA ARG A 110 3.80 -8.87 -3.52
C ARG A 110 2.63 -8.71 -2.57
N PHE A 111 2.71 -7.74 -1.67
CA PHE A 111 1.66 -7.37 -0.72
C PHE A 111 1.44 -5.86 -0.79
N LEU A 112 0.19 -5.46 -0.98
CA LEU A 112 -0.27 -4.08 -0.89
C LEU A 112 -1.50 -4.02 0.01
N ALA A 113 -1.45 -3.20 1.06
CA ALA A 113 -2.61 -2.85 1.85
C ALA A 113 -2.81 -1.34 1.81
N ILE A 114 -4.04 -0.91 1.56
CA ILE A 114 -4.47 0.48 1.56
C ILE A 114 -5.76 0.56 2.37
N ASP A 115 -5.80 1.45 3.36
CA ASP A 115 -7.01 1.81 4.11
C ASP A 115 -7.02 3.33 4.21
N TYR A 116 -7.88 3.98 3.44
CA TYR A 116 -7.96 5.43 3.34
C TYR A 116 -9.05 5.99 4.24
N ARG A 117 -8.76 7.06 4.99
CA ARG A 117 -9.65 7.64 6.02
C ARG A 117 -9.96 9.12 5.82
N GLY A 118 -9.73 9.65 4.62
CA GLY A 118 -10.04 11.04 4.28
C GLY A 118 -11.34 11.22 3.52
N ASP A 119 -11.75 12.48 3.34
CA ASP A 119 -12.98 12.86 2.62
C ASP A 119 -12.90 12.60 1.10
N PHE A 120 -11.70 12.40 0.57
CA PHE A 120 -11.41 12.17 -0.85
C PHE A 120 -11.13 10.68 -1.17
N ALA A 121 -11.91 9.79 -0.56
CA ALA A 121 -11.69 8.35 -0.68
C ALA A 121 -11.86 7.84 -2.12
N ASP A 122 -12.84 8.39 -2.85
CA ASP A 122 -13.13 7.98 -4.21
C ASP A 122 -11.99 8.39 -5.16
N GLU A 123 -11.50 9.63 -5.06
CA GLU A 123 -10.36 10.11 -5.85
C GLU A 123 -9.08 9.33 -5.50
N ALA A 124 -8.89 8.99 -4.23
CA ALA A 124 -7.77 8.16 -3.79
C ALA A 124 -7.83 6.77 -4.44
N MET A 125 -9.01 6.15 -4.51
CA MET A 125 -9.17 4.83 -5.15
C MET A 125 -9.08 4.90 -6.67
N GLU A 126 -9.48 6.01 -7.31
CA GLU A 126 -9.23 6.25 -8.74
C GLU A 126 -7.73 6.25 -9.04
N VAL A 127 -6.93 6.96 -8.22
CA VAL A 127 -5.47 6.97 -8.32
C VAL A 127 -4.88 5.58 -8.12
N VAL A 128 -5.40 4.78 -7.19
CA VAL A 128 -4.98 3.38 -6.98
C VAL A 128 -5.34 2.52 -8.20
N GLY A 129 -6.57 2.63 -8.71
CA GLY A 129 -7.06 1.88 -9.87
C GLY A 129 -6.21 2.10 -11.12
N ARG A 130 -5.78 3.34 -11.37
CA ARG A 130 -4.87 3.67 -12.49
C ARG A 130 -3.48 3.04 -12.37
N GLN A 131 -3.03 2.68 -11.16
CA GLN A 131 -1.67 2.22 -10.91
C GLN A 131 -1.55 0.70 -10.66
N LEU A 132 -2.60 0.08 -10.14
CA LEU A 132 -2.66 -1.37 -9.88
C LEU A 132 -2.25 -2.25 -11.07
N PRO A 133 -2.60 -1.94 -12.34
CA PRO A 133 -2.23 -2.77 -13.49
C PRO A 133 -0.71 -2.96 -13.68
N TYR A 134 0.11 -2.05 -13.15
CA TYR A 134 1.57 -2.15 -13.23
C TYR A 134 2.18 -3.07 -12.15
N LEU A 135 1.38 -3.53 -11.20
CA LEU A 135 1.82 -4.34 -10.06
C LEU A 135 1.57 -5.84 -10.30
N SER A 136 2.17 -6.38 -11.35
CA SER A 136 1.93 -7.74 -11.85
C SER A 136 2.33 -8.86 -10.88
N HIS A 137 3.22 -8.59 -9.91
CA HIS A 137 3.67 -9.57 -8.92
C HIS A 137 2.84 -9.61 -7.64
N LEU A 138 1.73 -8.86 -7.57
CA LEU A 138 0.86 -8.84 -6.39
C LEU A 138 0.23 -10.22 -6.14
N THR A 139 0.46 -10.71 -4.92
CA THR A 139 -0.10 -11.97 -4.41
C THR A 139 -1.11 -11.74 -3.30
N ARG A 140 -1.06 -10.57 -2.65
CA ARG A 140 -1.95 -10.19 -1.56
C ARG A 140 -2.34 -8.73 -1.71
N LEU A 141 -3.63 -8.47 -1.62
CA LEU A 141 -4.19 -7.14 -1.79
C LEU A 141 -5.23 -6.88 -0.71
N GLN A 142 -5.15 -5.70 -0.10
CA GLN A 142 -6.17 -5.17 0.80
C GLN A 142 -6.51 -3.73 0.39
N LEU A 143 -7.75 -3.47 -0.04
CA LEU A 143 -8.25 -2.12 -0.38
C LEU A 143 -9.78 -2.13 -0.47
N ASP A 144 -10.37 -0.94 -0.63
CA ASP A 144 -11.79 -0.79 -0.91
C ASP A 144 -12.06 -0.94 -2.41
N ILE A 145 -13.07 -1.75 -2.77
CA ILE A 145 -13.52 -1.93 -4.14
C ILE A 145 -14.42 -0.77 -4.53
N THR A 146 -14.02 -0.12 -5.61
CA THR A 146 -14.72 0.90 -6.39
C THR A 146 -14.71 0.47 -7.85
N THR A 147 -15.39 1.21 -8.72
CA THR A 147 -15.39 0.92 -10.16
C THR A 147 -13.96 0.82 -10.74
N ASP A 148 -13.06 1.75 -10.41
CA ASP A 148 -11.69 1.78 -10.95
C ASP A 148 -10.80 0.65 -10.41
N THR A 149 -10.88 0.38 -9.10
CA THR A 149 -10.08 -0.70 -8.51
C THR A 149 -10.61 -2.08 -8.91
N ALA A 150 -11.93 -2.25 -9.06
CA ALA A 150 -12.54 -3.43 -9.64
C ALA A 150 -12.02 -3.67 -11.07
N LEU A 151 -12.08 -2.65 -11.93
CA LEU A 151 -11.55 -2.76 -13.28
C LEU A 151 -10.07 -3.16 -13.28
N ALA A 152 -9.27 -2.58 -12.40
CA ALA A 152 -7.86 -2.92 -12.28
C ALA A 152 -7.61 -4.37 -11.83
N LEU A 153 -8.47 -4.97 -10.99
CA LEU A 153 -8.35 -6.39 -10.60
C LEU A 153 -8.35 -7.33 -11.81
N THR A 154 -9.04 -6.97 -12.89
CA THR A 154 -9.10 -7.80 -14.11
C THR A 154 -7.74 -7.97 -14.80
N THR A 155 -6.74 -7.16 -14.42
CA THR A 155 -5.38 -7.22 -14.96
C THR A 155 -4.44 -8.11 -14.13
N LEU A 156 -4.81 -8.44 -12.89
CA LEU A 156 -3.96 -9.20 -11.98
C LEU A 156 -4.12 -10.71 -12.23
N CYS A 157 -3.03 -11.47 -12.17
CA CYS A 157 -3.03 -12.91 -12.51
C CYS A 157 -2.43 -13.81 -11.42
N HIS A 158 -1.90 -13.24 -10.34
CA HIS A 158 -1.16 -13.97 -9.30
C HIS A 158 -1.72 -13.73 -7.89
N LEU A 159 -2.96 -13.25 -7.80
CA LEU A 159 -3.55 -12.83 -6.53
C LEU A 159 -4.07 -14.03 -5.73
N ASN A 160 -3.37 -14.39 -4.65
CA ASN A 160 -3.73 -15.51 -3.78
C ASN A 160 -4.70 -15.09 -2.66
N SER A 161 -4.62 -13.84 -2.21
CA SER A 161 -5.46 -13.33 -1.12
C SER A 161 -5.97 -11.93 -1.44
N LEU A 162 -7.29 -11.76 -1.39
CA LEU A 162 -7.94 -10.47 -1.44
C LEU A 162 -8.69 -10.24 -0.13
N ARG A 163 -8.44 -9.11 0.51
CA ARG A 163 -9.35 -8.56 1.52
C ARG A 163 -9.90 -7.27 0.98
N CYS A 164 -11.20 -7.08 1.02
CA CYS A 164 -11.77 -5.84 0.57
C CYS A 164 -13.06 -5.48 1.28
N ASN A 165 -13.41 -4.21 1.15
CA ASN A 165 -14.74 -3.70 1.43
C ASN A 165 -15.29 -3.07 0.15
N THR A 166 -16.51 -2.56 0.19
CA THR A 166 -17.05 -1.69 -0.86
C THR A 166 -17.81 -0.55 -0.20
N THR A 167 -17.67 0.65 -0.74
CA THR A 167 -18.38 1.86 -0.28
C THR A 167 -19.56 2.20 -1.21
N ASP A 168 -19.43 1.90 -2.50
CA ASP A 168 -20.39 2.23 -3.56
C ASP A 168 -21.28 1.05 -3.99
N GLY A 169 -21.02 -0.15 -3.46
CA GLY A 169 -21.74 -1.37 -3.82
C GLY A 169 -21.25 -2.03 -5.11
N THR A 170 -20.09 -1.62 -5.64
CA THR A 170 -19.46 -2.27 -6.80
C THR A 170 -19.15 -3.74 -6.49
N ALA A 171 -19.68 -4.64 -7.33
CA ALA A 171 -19.39 -6.07 -7.26
C ALA A 171 -17.98 -6.41 -7.77
N LEU A 172 -17.42 -7.54 -7.31
CA LEU A 172 -16.14 -8.04 -7.79
C LEU A 172 -16.29 -8.56 -9.23
N PRO A 173 -15.41 -8.16 -10.16
CA PRO A 173 -15.49 -8.61 -11.53
C PRO A 173 -14.89 -10.00 -11.70
N ALA A 174 -15.38 -10.73 -12.70
CA ALA A 174 -14.67 -11.91 -13.20
C ALA A 174 -13.31 -11.50 -13.78
N GLY A 175 -12.32 -12.39 -13.68
CA GLY A 175 -10.99 -12.10 -14.23
C GLY A 175 -9.93 -13.13 -13.87
N PRO A 176 -8.73 -12.98 -14.45
CA PRO A 176 -7.61 -13.91 -14.27
C PRO A 176 -7.15 -14.02 -12.81
N TRP A 177 -7.39 -13.00 -11.99
CA TRP A 177 -7.03 -12.98 -10.57
C TRP A 177 -7.70 -14.11 -9.78
N LEU A 178 -8.88 -14.56 -10.21
CA LEU A 178 -9.63 -15.65 -9.58
C LEU A 178 -8.97 -17.02 -9.74
N ALA A 179 -8.14 -17.21 -10.77
CA ALA A 179 -7.52 -18.50 -11.06
C ALA A 179 -6.56 -18.99 -9.97
N THR A 180 -5.97 -18.05 -9.22
CA THR A 180 -5.01 -18.32 -8.13
C THR A 180 -5.54 -17.92 -6.75
N LEU A 181 -6.76 -17.39 -6.68
CA LEU A 181 -7.33 -16.88 -5.45
C LEU A 181 -7.67 -18.01 -4.49
N GLN A 182 -7.06 -17.99 -3.31
CA GLN A 182 -7.26 -18.96 -2.24
C GLN A 182 -8.07 -18.40 -1.08
N ARG A 183 -7.99 -17.08 -0.85
CA ARG A 183 -8.65 -16.42 0.26
C ARG A 183 -9.32 -15.13 -0.19
N LEU A 184 -10.61 -15.03 0.10
CA LEU A 184 -11.39 -13.80 0.00
C LEU A 184 -11.93 -13.44 1.39
N VAL A 185 -11.69 -12.21 1.81
CA VAL A 185 -12.33 -11.62 3.00
C VAL A 185 -13.09 -10.38 2.57
N ALA A 186 -14.42 -10.42 2.64
CA ALA A 186 -15.29 -9.35 2.15
C ALA A 186 -16.62 -9.31 2.91
N PRO A 187 -17.32 -8.16 2.97
CA PRO A 187 -18.66 -8.11 3.52
C PRO A 187 -19.60 -9.09 2.82
N SER A 188 -20.52 -9.69 3.58
CA SER A 188 -21.47 -10.68 3.06
C SER A 188 -22.28 -10.18 1.88
N LYS A 189 -22.68 -8.89 1.88
CA LYS A 189 -23.40 -8.27 0.76
C LYS A 189 -22.56 -8.28 -0.52
N LEU A 190 -21.30 -7.85 -0.44
CA LEU A 190 -20.39 -7.85 -1.59
C LEU A 190 -20.17 -9.26 -2.13
N ILE A 191 -20.04 -10.26 -1.26
CA ILE A 191 -19.90 -11.67 -1.65
C ILE A 191 -21.13 -12.12 -2.44
N VAL A 192 -22.34 -11.85 -1.92
CA VAL A 192 -23.61 -12.21 -2.56
C VAL A 192 -23.74 -11.54 -3.93
N ASP A 193 -23.40 -10.26 -4.02
CA ASP A 193 -23.46 -9.49 -5.27
C ASP A 193 -22.42 -9.95 -6.31
N SER A 194 -21.41 -10.71 -5.88
CA SER A 194 -20.29 -11.17 -6.71
C SER A 194 -20.26 -12.69 -6.97
N LEU A 195 -21.32 -13.42 -6.62
CA LEU A 195 -21.34 -14.90 -6.68
C LEU A 195 -21.03 -15.44 -8.08
N ASP A 196 -21.56 -14.81 -9.13
CA ASP A 196 -21.34 -15.24 -10.52
C ASP A 196 -19.86 -15.19 -10.91
N ALA A 197 -19.15 -14.14 -10.49
CA ALA A 197 -17.71 -14.04 -10.68
C ALA A 197 -16.98 -15.10 -9.85
N LEU A 198 -17.30 -15.21 -8.55
CA LEU A 198 -16.63 -16.12 -7.61
C LEU A 198 -16.82 -17.60 -7.94
N ALA A 199 -17.88 -17.97 -8.66
CA ALA A 199 -18.08 -19.34 -9.16
C ALA A 199 -16.93 -19.82 -10.07
N SER A 200 -16.17 -18.88 -10.65
CA SER A 200 -14.99 -19.17 -11.48
C SER A 200 -13.66 -19.22 -10.73
N ALA A 201 -13.67 -19.26 -9.39
CA ALA A 201 -12.48 -19.33 -8.54
C ALA A 201 -12.18 -20.78 -8.09
N PRO A 202 -11.41 -21.58 -8.85
CA PRO A 202 -11.25 -23.02 -8.59
C PRO A 202 -10.43 -23.34 -7.33
N GLN A 203 -9.62 -22.39 -6.87
CA GLN A 203 -8.72 -22.58 -5.72
C GLN A 203 -9.23 -21.91 -4.44
N LEU A 204 -10.46 -21.39 -4.43
CA LEU A 204 -10.97 -20.62 -3.30
C LEU A 204 -11.24 -21.54 -2.09
N GLU A 205 -10.35 -21.49 -1.10
CA GLU A 205 -10.41 -22.30 0.12
C GLU A 205 -11.14 -21.59 1.26
N ARG A 206 -11.06 -20.25 1.29
CA ARG A 206 -11.56 -19.44 2.40
C ARG A 206 -12.34 -18.25 1.88
N LEU A 207 -13.61 -18.20 2.27
CA LEU A 207 -14.53 -17.09 2.05
C LEU A 207 -15.04 -16.65 3.43
N ALA A 208 -14.78 -15.40 3.81
CA ALA A 208 -15.11 -14.86 5.14
C ALA A 208 -15.53 -13.40 5.10
#